data_AF-A0A966HYT6-F1
#
_entry.id   AF-A0A966HYT6-F1
#
_cell.length_a   1.000
_cell.length_b   1.000
_cell.length_c   1.000
_cell.angle_alpha   90.00
_cell.angle_beta   90.00
_cell.angle_gamma   90.00
#
_symmetry.space_group_name_H-M   'P 1'
#
loop_
_entity.id
_entity.type
_entity.pdbx_description
1 polymer ?
#
loop_
_entity_poly.entity_id
_entity_poly.type
_entity_poly.pdbx_seq_one_letter_code
_entity_poly.pdbx_strand_id
1 'polypeptide(L)'
;ITRTFPINGRFTPAQRKIYTLVYEAQKAGMKAVKPGAKFRDFHIAASEVLARGLEELGVLPISAQESLRPDVGLHRRWTVHGTGHMLGMDVHGKL
;
A
#
# COMPACT_ATOMS: atom_id res chain seq x y z
N ILE A 1 -13.04 -8.28 4.28
CA ILE A 1 -12.72 -6.93 4.84
C ILE A 1 -11.66 -7.10 5.91
N THR A 2 -10.64 -6.25 5.93
CA THR A 2 -9.58 -6.26 6.98
C THR A 2 -9.61 -4.96 7.77
N ARG A 3 -9.38 -5.05 9.09
CA ARG A 3 -9.24 -3.91 10.02
C ARG A 3 -8.05 -4.16 10.93
N THR A 4 -7.34 -3.10 11.28
CA THR A 4 -6.16 -3.15 12.16
C THR A 4 -6.32 -2.09 13.25
N PHE A 5 -6.23 -2.51 14.51
CA PHE A 5 -6.41 -1.64 15.67
C PHE A 5 -5.61 -2.17 16.87
N PRO A 6 -5.20 -1.30 17.82
CA PRO A 6 -4.49 -1.71 19.02
C PRO A 6 -5.42 -2.46 19.97
N ILE A 7 -4.92 -3.54 20.58
CA ILE A 7 -5.70 -4.39 21.49
C ILE A 7 -6.23 -3.58 22.69
N ASN A 8 -5.45 -2.62 23.19
CA ASN A 8 -5.82 -1.76 24.33
C ASN A 8 -6.64 -0.51 23.91
N GLY A 9 -7.05 -0.39 22.65
CA GLY A 9 -7.82 0.74 22.13
C GLY A 9 -7.04 2.04 21.92
N ARG A 10 -5.73 2.10 22.19
CA ARG A 10 -4.90 3.31 22.04
C ARG A 10 -3.68 3.06 21.18
N PHE A 11 -3.56 3.80 20.08
CA PHE A 11 -2.38 3.72 19.23
C PHE A 11 -1.20 4.38 19.94
N THR A 12 -0.05 3.69 19.98
CA THR A 12 1.22 4.36 20.26
C THR A 12 1.59 5.27 19.09
N PRO A 13 2.50 6.25 19.28
CA PRO A 13 2.98 7.09 18.18
C PRO A 13 3.53 6.28 17.00
N ALA A 14 4.31 5.22 17.27
CA ALA A 14 4.85 4.35 16.24
C ALA A 14 3.75 3.57 15.49
N GLN A 15 2.79 2.98 16.21
CA GLN A 15 1.66 2.28 15.58
C GLN A 15 0.80 3.24 14.75
N ARG A 16 0.57 4.47 15.25
CA ARG A 16 -0.17 5.51 14.52
C ARG A 16 0.55 5.87 13.22
N LYS A 17 1.87 6.05 13.25
CA LYS A 17 2.66 6.40 12.07
C LYS A 17 2.49 5.36 10.96
N ILE A 18 2.65 4.07 11.27
CA ILE A 18 2.48 2.99 10.29
C ILE A 18 1.02 2.86 9.83
N TYR A 19 0.06 2.94 10.75
CA TYR A 19 -1.37 2.88 10.41
C TYR A 19 -1.75 4.00 9.42
N THR A 20 -1.33 5.23 9.70
CA THR A 20 -1.62 6.38 8.85
C THR A 20 -0.98 6.21 7.46
N LEU A 21 0.24 5.68 7.38
CA LEU A 21 0.88 5.39 6.09
C LEU A 21 0.05 4.41 5.25
N VAL A 22 -0.40 3.29 5.86
CA VAL A 22 -1.25 2.31 5.15
C VAL A 22 -2.60 2.91 4.76
N TYR A 23 -3.18 3.75 5.62
CA TYR A 23 -4.44 4.44 5.35
C TYR A 23 -4.34 5.42 4.17
N GLU A 24 -3.26 6.19 4.09
CA GLU A 24 -3.03 7.08 2.94
C GLU A 24 -2.75 6.30 1.65
N ALA A 25 -2.02 5.17 1.73
CA ALA A 25 -1.84 4.28 0.58
C ALA A 25 -3.17 3.68 0.08
N GLN A 26 -4.06 3.30 1.01
CA GLN A 26 -5.41 2.84 0.68
C GLN A 26 -6.22 3.94 -0.03
N LYS A 27 -6.21 5.17 0.49
CA LYS A 27 -6.90 6.31 -0.12
C LYS A 27 -6.37 6.63 -1.51
N ALA A 28 -5.05 6.58 -1.71
CA ALA A 28 -4.44 6.77 -3.02
C ALA A 28 -4.87 5.69 -4.02
N GLY A 29 -4.86 4.41 -3.58
CA GLY A 29 -5.36 3.30 -4.38
C GLY A 29 -6.82 3.48 -4.78
N MET A 30 -7.70 3.80 -3.82
CA MET A 30 -9.12 4.06 -4.09
C MET A 30 -9.34 5.20 -5.10
N LYS A 31 -8.57 6.30 -4.98
CA LYS A 31 -8.66 7.44 -5.90
C LYS A 31 -8.26 7.08 -7.35
N ALA A 32 -7.36 6.12 -7.52
CA ALA A 32 -6.94 5.65 -8.84
C ALA A 32 -7.98 4.74 -9.52
N VAL A 33 -8.91 4.15 -8.76
CA VAL A 33 -9.97 3.30 -9.30
C VAL A 33 -11.07 4.18 -9.91
N LYS A 34 -11.18 4.14 -11.24
CA LYS A 34 -12.20 4.85 -12.02
C LYS A 34 -12.44 4.17 -13.37
N PRO A 35 -13.58 4.40 -14.03
CA PRO A 35 -13.82 3.88 -15.38
C PRO A 35 -12.67 4.24 -16.33
N GLY A 36 -12.21 3.25 -17.11
CA GLY A 36 -11.10 3.40 -18.06
C GLY A 36 -9.69 3.30 -17.46
N ALA A 37 -9.53 3.24 -16.13
CA ALA A 37 -8.23 2.97 -15.51
C ALA A 37 -7.80 1.51 -15.71
N LYS A 38 -6.48 1.27 -15.75
CA LYS A 38 -5.94 -0.10 -15.80
C LYS A 38 -6.06 -0.73 -14.42
N PHE A 39 -6.26 -2.05 -14.39
CA PHE A 39 -6.32 -2.80 -13.13
C PHE A 39 -5.10 -2.56 -12.24
N ARG A 40 -3.90 -2.35 -12.79
CA ARG A 40 -2.69 -2.16 -11.96
C ARG A 40 -2.54 -0.76 -11.37
N ASP A 41 -3.30 0.22 -11.83
CA ASP A 41 -3.10 1.64 -11.47
C ASP A 41 -3.28 1.89 -9.97
N PHE A 42 -4.23 1.21 -9.32
CA PHE A 42 -4.44 1.34 -7.88
C PHE A 42 -3.28 0.77 -7.05
N HIS A 43 -2.66 -0.31 -7.52
CA HIS A 43 -1.48 -0.89 -6.88
C HIS A 43 -0.26 0.03 -7.02
N ILE A 44 -0.08 0.67 -8.19
CA ILE A 44 0.99 1.64 -8.41
C ILE A 44 0.81 2.85 -7.49
N ALA A 45 -0.40 3.44 -7.46
CA ALA A 45 -0.70 4.59 -6.61
C ALA A 45 -0.46 4.31 -5.11
N ALA A 46 -0.87 3.13 -4.62
CA ALA A 46 -0.58 2.71 -3.26
C ALA A 46 0.93 2.50 -3.01
N SER A 47 1.64 1.89 -3.96
CA SER A 47 3.08 1.62 -3.83
C SER A 47 3.92 2.90 -3.79
N GLU A 48 3.53 3.94 -4.53
CA GLU A 48 4.19 5.25 -4.49
C GLU A 48 4.13 5.88 -3.09
N VAL A 49 2.94 5.85 -2.46
CA VAL A 49 2.76 6.36 -1.09
C VAL A 49 3.59 5.54 -0.10
N LEU A 50 3.56 4.22 -0.22
CA LEU A 50 4.33 3.32 0.65
C LEU A 50 5.84 3.55 0.50
N ALA A 51 6.36 3.65 -0.72
CA ALA A 51 7.79 3.87 -0.96
C ALA A 51 8.26 5.18 -0.32
N ARG A 52 7.52 6.29 -0.52
CA ARG A 52 7.82 7.59 0.12
C ARG A 52 7.76 7.51 1.64
N GLY A 53 6.71 6.88 2.18
CA GLY A 53 6.59 6.72 3.63
C GLY A 53 7.69 5.85 4.24
N LEU A 54 8.15 4.81 3.54
CA LEU A 54 9.27 3.96 3.98
C LEU A 54 10.61 4.70 3.94
N GLU A 55 10.81 5.58 2.95
CA GLU A 55 11.93 6.52 2.91
C GLU A 55 11.88 7.50 4.10
N GLU A 56 10.73 8.14 4.36
CA GLU A 56 10.54 9.03 5.51
C GLU A 56 10.66 8.33 6.87
N LEU A 57 10.40 7.03 6.93
CA LEU A 57 10.62 6.19 8.10
C LEU A 57 12.10 5.82 8.29
N GLY A 58 12.95 6.04 7.30
CA GLY A 58 14.37 5.66 7.31
C GLY A 58 14.61 4.16 7.19
N VAL A 59 13.60 3.38 6.80
CA VAL A 59 13.72 1.92 6.65
C VAL A 59 14.02 1.49 5.21
N LEU A 60 13.75 2.36 4.24
CA LEU A 60 14.13 2.14 2.85
C LEU A 60 15.61 2.50 2.68
N PRO A 61 16.47 1.57 2.20
CA PRO A 61 17.91 1.80 2.11
C PRO A 61 18.33 2.70 0.94
N ILE A 62 17.38 3.03 0.07
CA ILE A 62 17.54 3.87 -1.12
C ILE A 62 16.37 4.85 -1.20
N SER A 63 16.43 5.82 -2.10
CA SER A 63 15.31 6.77 -2.30
C SER A 63 14.03 6.05 -2.75
N ALA A 64 12.86 6.63 -2.45
CA ALA A 64 11.60 6.11 -2.96
C ALA A 64 11.58 6.09 -4.50
N GLN A 65 12.15 7.12 -5.13
CA GLN A 65 12.24 7.23 -6.59
C GLN A 65 13.03 6.06 -7.20
N GLU A 66 14.19 5.73 -6.62
CA GLU A 66 15.00 4.60 -7.07
C GLU A 66 14.29 3.27 -6.82
N SER A 67 13.70 3.11 -5.64
CA SER A 67 12.97 1.91 -5.24
C SER A 67 11.73 1.63 -6.11
N LEU A 68 11.08 2.66 -6.64
CA LEU A 68 9.90 2.53 -7.50
C LEU A 68 10.25 2.10 -8.93
N ARG A 69 11.53 2.08 -9.30
CA ARG A 69 11.94 1.58 -10.61
C ARG A 69 11.55 0.11 -10.79
N PRO A 70 11.07 -0.30 -11.97
CA PRO A 70 10.57 -1.65 -12.21
C PRO A 70 11.56 -2.78 -11.88
N ASP A 71 12.85 -2.53 -12.11
CA ASP A 71 13.98 -3.43 -11.92
C ASP A 71 14.55 -3.45 -10.49
N VAL A 72 14.11 -2.53 -9.61
CA VAL A 72 14.66 -2.38 -8.24
C VAL A 72 13.67 -2.88 -7.18
N GLY A 73 12.54 -2.19 -7.00
CA GLY A 73 11.43 -2.67 -6.18
C GLY A 73 11.68 -2.90 -4.69
N LEU A 74 12.70 -2.28 -4.06
CA LEU A 74 13.07 -2.59 -2.66
C LEU A 74 11.96 -2.32 -1.63
N HIS A 75 11.05 -1.38 -1.90
CA HIS A 75 9.87 -1.10 -1.06
C HIS A 75 8.96 -2.34 -0.90
N ARG A 76 8.98 -3.27 -1.86
CA ARG A 76 8.15 -4.49 -1.85
C ARG A 76 8.50 -5.44 -0.70
N ARG A 77 9.65 -5.26 -0.04
CA ARG A 77 10.03 -6.02 1.16
C ARG A 77 9.04 -5.86 2.31
N TRP A 78 8.30 -4.75 2.36
CA TRP A 78 7.26 -4.48 3.37
C TRP A 78 5.84 -4.77 2.89
N THR A 79 5.64 -5.00 1.58
CA THR A 79 4.33 -5.33 0.99
C THR A 79 4.47 -6.48 -0.01
N VAL A 80 4.43 -7.71 0.50
CA VAL A 80 4.68 -8.94 -0.27
C VAL A 80 3.49 -9.44 -1.09
N HIS A 81 2.37 -8.72 -1.05
CA HIS A 81 1.15 -9.06 -1.76
C HIS A 81 0.71 -7.90 -2.67
N GLY A 82 -0.15 -8.22 -3.66
CA GLY A 82 -0.85 -7.19 -4.42
C GLY A 82 -1.77 -6.37 -3.52
N THR A 83 -2.08 -5.14 -3.92
CA THR A 83 -2.95 -4.24 -3.14
C THR A 83 -4.42 -4.71 -3.11
N GLY A 84 -4.82 -5.59 -4.04
CA GLY A 84 -6.18 -6.10 -4.13
C GLY A 84 -6.35 -7.11 -5.26
N HIS A 85 -7.57 -7.64 -5.39
CA HIS A 85 -7.98 -8.65 -6.34
C HIS A 85 -9.45 -8.44 -6.73
N MET A 86 -9.92 -9.14 -7.77
CA MET A 86 -11.34 -9.20 -8.08
C MET A 86 -12.10 -9.93 -6.96
N LEU A 87 -13.34 -9.51 -6.69
CA LEU A 87 -14.21 -10.08 -5.67
C LEU A 87 -15.58 -10.37 -6.27
N GLY A 88 -16.09 -11.58 -6.05
CA GLY A 88 -17.41 -12.01 -6.52
C GLY A 88 -17.90 -13.19 -5.69
N MET A 89 -18.43 -14.22 -6.35
CA MET A 89 -18.81 -15.47 -5.68
C MET A 89 -17.61 -16.15 -4.99
N ASP A 90 -16.44 -16.08 -5.62
CA ASP A 90 -15.17 -16.44 -5.02
C ASP A 90 -14.46 -15.21 -4.43
N VAL A 91 -13.77 -15.42 -3.31
CA VAL A 91 -12.97 -14.36 -2.66
C VAL A 91 -11.90 -13.83 -3.60
N HIS A 92 -11.29 -14.69 -4.42
CA HIS A 92 -10.44 -14.34 -5.54
C HIS A 92 -11.18 -14.66 -6.84
N GLY A 93 -12.10 -13.79 -7.22
CA GLY A 93 -12.92 -13.96 -8.42
C GLY A 93 -12.08 -14.01 -9.70
N LYS A 94 -12.57 -14.77 -10.69
CA LYS A 94 -12.07 -14.68 -12.06
C LYS A 94 -12.80 -13.56 -12.80
N LEU A 95 -12.12 -12.94 -13.77
CA LEU A 95 -12.78 -12.15 -14.80
C LEU A 95 -13.58 -13.07 -15.73
#